data_AF-A0A2A4V8J9-F1
#
_entry.id   AF-A0A2A4V8J9-F1
#
_cell.length_a   1.000
_cell.length_b   1.000
_cell.length_c   1.000
_cell.angle_alpha   90.00
_cell.angle_beta   90.00
_cell.angle_gamma   90.00
#
_symmetry.space_group_name_H-M   'P 1'
#
loop_
_entity.id
_entity.type
_entity.pdbx_description
1 polymer ?
#
loop_
_entity_poly.entity_id
_entity_poly.type
_entity_poly.pdbx_seq_one_letter_code
_entity_poly.pdbx_strand_id
1 'polypeptide(L)'
;MIIGVAIRSDKITVKLPRPNRHHHCLAYVKSLGLHATKEGIGVKADDQGFYTHTGRYLTREQAYKYVKRVNQKHDPEARKYLFSEDVW
;
A
#
# COMPACT_ATOMS: atom_id res chain seq x y z
N MET A 1 -2.90 -1.60 13.34
CA MET A 1 -2.58 -0.35 12.61
C MET A 1 -1.88 -0.65 11.29
N ILE A 2 -2.20 0.13 10.25
CA ILE A 2 -1.45 0.30 9.02
C ILE A 2 -0.23 1.16 9.32
N ILE A 3 0.96 0.74 8.87
CA ILE A 3 2.22 1.44 9.14
C ILE A 3 2.98 1.84 7.88
N GLY A 4 2.48 1.47 6.69
CA GLY A 4 3.08 1.88 5.43
C GLY A 4 2.34 1.33 4.21
N VAL A 5 2.82 1.74 3.04
CA VAL A 5 2.31 1.33 1.74
C VAL A 5 2.97 0.05 1.27
N ALA A 6 2.27 -0.69 0.41
CA ALA A 6 2.81 -1.87 -0.24
C ALA A 6 2.36 -1.94 -1.70
N ILE A 7 3.24 -2.43 -2.56
CA ILE A 7 2.87 -2.92 -3.90
C ILE A 7 3.34 -4.37 -4.04
N ARG A 8 2.65 -5.20 -4.82
CA ARG A 8 3.01 -6.61 -4.97
C ARG A 8 2.80 -7.16 -6.37
N SER A 9 3.36 -8.34 -6.60
CA SER A 9 2.99 -9.30 -7.64
C SER A 9 2.82 -10.66 -6.97
N ASP A 10 2.64 -11.72 -7.77
CA ASP A 10 2.62 -13.10 -7.27
C ASP A 10 3.97 -13.54 -6.66
N LYS A 11 5.07 -12.84 -6.99
CA LYS A 11 6.44 -13.23 -6.61
C LYS A 11 7.10 -12.25 -5.65
N ILE A 12 6.80 -10.95 -5.78
CA ILE A 12 7.53 -9.89 -5.08
C ILE A 12 6.53 -9.03 -4.32
N THR A 13 6.83 -8.70 -3.07
CA THR A 13 6.10 -7.66 -2.33
C THR A 13 7.09 -6.60 -1.87
N VAL A 14 6.83 -5.35 -2.24
CA VAL A 14 7.59 -4.18 -1.81
C VAL A 14 6.78 -3.42 -0.77
N LYS A 15 7.39 -3.17 0.39
CA LYS A 15 6.77 -2.46 1.52
C LYS A 15 7.66 -1.29 1.91
N LEU A 16 7.07 -0.10 2.02
CA LEU A 16 7.78 1.08 2.51
C LEU A 16 6.99 1.70 3.66
N PRO A 17 7.64 2.04 4.80
CA PRO A 17 6.96 2.63 5.94
C PRO A 17 6.42 4.03 5.62
N ARG A 18 5.43 4.50 6.38
CA ARG A 18 5.01 5.91 6.35
C ARG A 18 6.24 6.83 6.51
N PRO A 19 6.30 8.00 5.84
CA PRO A 19 5.26 8.63 5.04
C PRO A 19 5.29 8.25 3.53
N ASN A 20 5.90 7.12 3.16
CA ASN A 20 6.04 6.76 1.75
C ASN A 20 4.70 6.52 1.04
N ARG A 21 4.66 6.80 -0.27
CA ARG A 21 3.49 6.59 -1.15
C ARG A 21 3.76 5.47 -2.15
N HIS A 22 2.73 4.95 -2.84
CA HIS A 22 2.91 3.85 -3.81
C HIS A 22 3.94 4.18 -4.90
N HIS A 23 4.05 5.44 -5.33
CA HIS A 23 5.06 5.85 -6.30
C HIS A 23 6.50 5.75 -5.76
N HIS A 24 6.71 5.90 -4.44
CA HIS A 24 8.01 5.62 -3.82
C HIS A 24 8.34 4.13 -3.89
N CYS A 25 7.35 3.24 -3.77
CA CYS A 25 7.59 1.81 -3.97
C CYS A 25 8.04 1.52 -5.41
N LEU A 26 7.42 2.19 -6.40
CA LEU A 26 7.82 2.06 -7.81
C LEU A 26 9.25 2.60 -8.05
N ALA A 27 9.59 3.74 -7.44
CA ALA A 27 10.94 4.28 -7.48
C ALA A 27 11.96 3.33 -6.85
N TYR A 28 11.61 2.71 -5.72
CA TYR A 28 12.44 1.71 -5.06
C TYR A 28 12.64 0.46 -5.94
N VAL A 29 11.57 -0.08 -6.55
CA VAL A 29 11.67 -1.18 -7.52
C VAL A 29 12.65 -0.81 -8.65
N LYS A 30 12.52 0.39 -9.20
CA LYS A 30 13.43 0.89 -10.24
C LYS A 30 14.88 0.98 -9.76
N SER A 31 15.12 1.41 -8.52
CA SER A 31 16.46 1.49 -7.93
C SER A 31 17.14 0.13 -7.76
N LEU A 32 16.36 -0.95 -7.67
CA LEU A 32 16.85 -2.33 -7.65
C LEU A 32 17.17 -2.88 -9.06
N GLY A 33 17.08 -2.05 -10.11
CA GLY A 33 17.24 -2.49 -11.50
C GLY A 33 16.05 -3.27 -12.05
N LEU A 34 14.93 -3.30 -11.33
CA LEU A 34 13.71 -3.99 -11.75
C LEU A 34 12.76 -3.04 -12.47
N HIS A 35 11.98 -3.59 -13.39
CA HIS A 35 10.90 -2.87 -14.07
C HIS A 35 9.55 -3.35 -13.56
N ALA A 36 8.86 -2.55 -12.76
CA ALA A 36 7.58 -2.92 -12.14
C ALA A 36 6.56 -3.51 -13.12
N THR A 37 6.45 -2.95 -14.33
CA THR A 37 5.53 -3.46 -15.37
C THR A 37 5.96 -4.81 -15.95
N LYS A 38 7.26 -5.02 -16.20
CA LYS A 38 7.79 -6.31 -16.70
C LYS A 38 7.64 -7.41 -15.65
N GLU A 39 7.86 -7.06 -14.38
CA GLU A 39 7.77 -7.97 -13.24
C GLU A 39 6.34 -8.12 -12.68
N GLY A 40 5.35 -7.44 -13.28
CA GLY A 40 3.95 -7.47 -12.85
C GLY A 40 3.69 -6.88 -11.45
N ILE A 41 4.58 -6.03 -10.93
CA ILE A 41 4.51 -5.47 -9.58
C ILE A 41 3.61 -4.23 -9.57
N GLY A 42 2.53 -4.27 -8.79
CA GLY A 42 1.63 -3.14 -8.59
C GLY A 42 0.81 -2.79 -9.83
N VAL A 43 0.69 -3.70 -10.81
CA VAL A 43 0.00 -3.45 -12.08
C VAL A 43 -1.51 -3.40 -11.89
N LYS A 44 -2.08 -4.27 -11.04
CA LYS A 44 -3.52 -4.27 -10.74
C LYS A 44 -3.82 -3.34 -9.57
N ALA A 45 -5.05 -2.83 -9.51
CA ALA A 45 -5.48 -1.99 -8.40
C ALA A 45 -5.36 -2.70 -7.03
N ASP A 46 -5.66 -4.00 -6.98
CA ASP A 46 -5.54 -4.82 -5.76
C ASP A 46 -4.09 -5.15 -5.37
N ASP A 47 -3.15 -4.90 -6.27
CA ASP A 47 -1.71 -5.06 -6.04
C ASP A 47 -1.06 -3.79 -5.49
N GLN A 48 -1.85 -2.72 -5.30
CA GLN A 48 -1.43 -1.51 -4.62
C GLN A 48 -2.26 -1.35 -3.35
N GLY A 49 -1.60 -1.38 -2.20
CA GLY A 49 -2.27 -1.43 -0.91
C GLY A 49 -1.38 -0.99 0.23
N PHE A 50 -1.60 -1.58 1.39
CA PHE A 50 -0.95 -1.22 2.64
C PHE A 50 -0.46 -2.47 3.36
N TYR A 51 0.40 -2.28 4.35
CA TYR A 51 0.73 -3.34 5.29
C TYR A 51 0.52 -2.90 6.74
N THR A 52 0.07 -3.85 7.56
CA THR A 52 -0.13 -3.63 8.99
C THR A 52 1.18 -3.79 9.76
N HIS A 53 1.18 -3.35 11.02
CA HIS A 53 2.25 -3.64 11.99
C HIS A 53 2.59 -5.13 12.15
N THR A 54 1.67 -6.04 11.83
CA THR A 54 1.90 -7.49 11.80
C THR A 54 2.43 -7.99 10.45
N GLY A 55 2.76 -7.09 9.53
CA GLY A 55 3.25 -7.41 8.19
C GLY A 55 2.18 -7.85 7.18
N ARG A 56 0.90 -7.96 7.59
CA ARG A 56 -0.21 -8.39 6.72
C ARG A 56 -0.49 -7.35 5.64
N TYR A 57 -0.58 -7.80 4.40
CA TYR A 57 -1.02 -6.98 3.26
C TYR A 57 -2.54 -6.75 3.28
N LEU A 58 -2.96 -5.55 2.90
CA LEU A 58 -4.35 -5.17 2.71
C LEU A 58 -4.49 -4.42 1.38
N THR A 59 -5.48 -4.77 0.56
CA THR A 59 -5.88 -3.94 -0.59
C THR A 59 -6.41 -2.58 -0.10
N ARG A 60 -6.56 -1.59 -0.98
CA ARG A 60 -7.12 -0.27 -0.60
C ARG A 60 -8.51 -0.37 0.05
N GLU A 61 -9.37 -1.26 -0.44
CA GLU A 61 -10.69 -1.49 0.15
C GLU A 61 -10.60 -2.16 1.53
N GLN A 62 -9.73 -3.17 1.67
CA GLN A 62 -9.51 -3.84 2.96
C GLN A 62 -8.90 -2.88 3.98
N ALA A 63 -7.98 -2.01 3.54
CA ALA A 63 -7.35 -0.98 4.35
C ALA A 63 -8.39 0.00 4.90
N TYR A 64 -9.32 0.47 4.05
CA TYR A 64 -10.42 1.34 4.47
C TYR A 64 -11.26 0.71 5.60
N LYS A 65 -11.70 -0.54 5.41
CA LYS A 65 -12.47 -1.27 6.43
C LYS A 65 -11.62 -1.49 7.69
N TYR A 66 -10.33 -1.77 7.53
CA TYR A 66 -9.41 -2.03 8.62
C TYR A 66 -9.17 -0.80 9.49
N VAL A 67 -8.89 0.38 8.92
CA VAL A 67 -8.62 1.61 9.70
C VAL A 67 -9.81 1.99 10.57
N LYS A 68 -11.04 1.86 10.05
CA LYS A 68 -12.28 2.04 10.82
C LYS A 68 -12.39 1.03 11.96
N ARG A 69 -12.16 -0.26 11.67
CA ARG A 69 -12.26 -1.33 12.67
C ARG A 69 -11.27 -1.19 13.82
N VAL A 70 -10.06 -0.70 13.55
CA VAL A 70 -9.02 -0.53 14.59
C VAL A 70 -8.94 0.90 15.13
N ASN A 71 -9.91 1.75 14.80
CA ASN A 71 -9.97 3.17 15.17
C ASN A 71 -8.65 3.93 14.89
N GLN A 72 -7.98 3.61 13.78
CA GLN A 72 -6.80 4.35 13.33
C GLN A 72 -7.26 5.67 12.69
N LYS A 73 -6.61 6.77 13.08
CA LYS A 73 -6.87 8.10 12.48
C LYS A 73 -6.72 8.01 10.96
N HIS A 74 -7.70 8.53 10.26
CA HIS A 74 -7.75 8.68 8.81
C HIS A 74 -8.59 9.91 8.46
N ASP A 75 -8.52 10.37 7.23
CA ASP A 75 -9.35 11.42 6.68
C ASP A 75 -10.83 11.02 6.79
N PRO A 76 -11.70 11.82 7.43
CA PRO A 76 -13.13 11.53 7.52
C PRO A 76 -13.82 11.44 6.15
N GLU A 77 -13.29 12.11 5.12
CA GLU A 77 -13.79 12.11 3.75
C GLU A 77 -13.23 10.94 2.92
N ALA A 78 -12.41 10.08 3.53
CA ALA A 78 -11.88 8.90 2.87
C ALA A 78 -13.01 8.01 2.33
N ARG A 79 -12.91 7.68 1.05
CA ARG A 79 -13.90 6.86 0.33
C ARG A 79 -13.61 5.37 0.48
N LYS A 80 -14.40 4.54 -0.20
CA LYS A 80 -14.28 3.07 -0.21
C LYS A 80 -12.84 2.55 -0.46
N TYR A 81 -12.04 3.28 -1.25
CA TYR A 81 -10.63 2.95 -1.51
C TYR A 81 -9.73 3.95 -0.81
N LEU A 82 -8.93 3.45 0.14
CA LEU A 82 -8.01 4.28 0.92
C LEU A 82 -6.74 4.61 0.11
N PHE A 83 -6.33 5.87 0.15
CA PHE A 83 -5.05 6.38 -0.34
C PHE A 83 -4.10 6.67 0.82
N SER A 84 -2.80 6.79 0.55
CA SER A 84 -1.80 7.07 1.60
C SER A 84 -2.04 8.41 2.30
N GLU A 85 -2.50 9.39 1.53
CA GLU A 85 -2.95 10.73 1.89
C GLU A 85 -4.09 10.70 2.92
N ASP A 86 -4.92 9.66 2.88
CA ASP A 86 -6.05 9.52 3.80
C ASP A 86 -5.60 9.05 5.19
N VAL A 87 -4.36 8.57 5.36
CA VAL A 87 -3.89 7.94 6.61
C VAL A 87 -2.75 8.74 7.26
N TRP A 88 -2.05 9.58 6.50
CA TRP A 88 -1.05 10.52 7.01
C TRP A 88 -0.82 11.69 6.05
#